data_AF-A0A2N5M0X2-F1
#
_entry.id   AF-A0A2N5M0X2-F1
#
_cell.length_a   1.000
_cell.length_b   1.000
_cell.length_c   1.000
_cell.angle_alpha   90.00
_cell.angle_beta   90.00
_cell.angle_gamma   90.00
#
_symmetry.space_group_name_H-M   'P 1'
#
loop_
_entity.id
_entity.type
_entity.pdbx_description
1 polymer ?
#
loop_
_entity_poly.entity_id
_entity_poly.type
_entity_poly.pdbx_seq_one_letter_code
_entity_poly.pdbx_strand_id
1 'polypeptide(L)' 'MRELESKELIFVPTNLGILKAHVNGFQRPGLPGVIYACLGRHTIRVTGTNKRETLRRSIIKLNHVIAKK' A
#
# COMPACT_ATOMS: atom_id res chain seq x y z
N MET A 1 20.31 4.69 14.05
CA MET A 1 19.79 4.82 12.67
C MET A 1 19.03 3.51 12.40
N ARG A 2 17.70 3.49 12.54
CA ARG A 2 16.93 2.22 12.52
C ARG A 2 16.91 1.65 11.10
N GLU A 3 17.32 0.40 11.03
CA GLU A 3 17.54 -0.42 9.85
C GLU A 3 16.40 -0.31 8.83
N LEU A 4 16.80 -0.25 7.56
CA LEU A 4 15.95 -0.43 6.40
C LEU A 4 15.42 -1.87 6.39
N GLU A 5 14.47 -2.19 7.27
CA GLU A 5 13.64 -3.38 7.09
C GLU A 5 12.88 -3.19 5.77
N SER A 6 13.36 -3.87 4.72
CA SER A 6 12.85 -3.99 3.35
C SER A 6 11.58 -3.16 3.06
N LYS A 7 11.77 -1.85 2.88
CA LYS A 7 10.71 -0.95 2.43
C LYS A 7 10.55 -1.18 0.93
N GLU A 8 9.64 -2.07 0.57
CA GLU A 8 9.28 -2.21 -0.83
C GLU A 8 8.42 -1.01 -1.24
N LEU A 9 8.92 -0.28 -2.23
CA LEU A 9 8.22 0.85 -2.84
C LEU A 9 7.74 0.42 -4.22
N ILE A 10 6.44 0.47 -4.42
CA ILE A 10 5.81 0.17 -5.71
C ILE A 10 5.32 1.49 -6.30
N PHE A 11 5.74 1.76 -7.53
CA PHE A 11 5.31 2.92 -8.31
C PHE A 11 4.60 2.43 -9.57
N VAL A 12 3.35 2.84 -9.76
CA VAL A 12 2.57 2.51 -10.96
C VAL A 12 2.03 3.80 -11.57
N PRO A 13 2.39 4.14 -12.82
CA PRO A 13 1.77 5.26 -13.52
C PRO A 13 0.30 4.94 -13.82
N THR A 14 -0.56 5.92 -13.62
CA THR A 14 -2.01 5.85 -13.91
C THR A 14 -2.44 7.15 -14.59
N ASN A 15 -3.64 7.17 -15.18
CA ASN A 15 -4.21 8.38 -15.76
C ASN A 15 -4.47 9.51 -14.74
N LEU A 16 -4.47 9.18 -13.43
CA LEU A 16 -4.67 10.13 -12.34
C LEU A 16 -3.35 10.56 -11.67
N GLY A 17 -2.20 10.11 -12.20
CA GLY A 17 -0.87 10.33 -11.64
C GLY A 17 -0.19 9.03 -11.21
N ILE A 18 0.80 9.13 -10.33
CA ILE A 18 1.59 7.98 -9.88
C ILE A 18 1.00 7.40 -8.60
N LEU A 19 0.57 6.13 -8.65
CA LEU A 19 0.24 5.33 -7.47
C LEU A 19 1.55 4.95 -6.78
N LYS A 20 1.68 5.32 -5.51
CA LYS A 20 2.81 4.98 -4.64
C LYS A 20 2.32 4.03 -3.56
N ALA A 21 2.87 2.84 -3.46
CA ALA A 21 2.60 1.93 -2.36
C ALA A 21 3.88 1.65 -1.56
N HIS A 22 3.84 1.96 -0.26
CA HIS A 22 4.93 1.69 0.66
C HIS A 22 4.53 0.47 1.49
N VAL A 23 5.22 -0.65 1.25
CA VAL A 23 5.01 -1.90 1.96
C VAL A 23 6.04 -1.98 3.09
N ASN A 24 5.57 -2.27 4.29
CA ASN A 24 6.41 -2.52 5.45
C ASN A 24 5.94 -3.81 6.16
N GLY A 25 6.88 -4.64 6.60
CA GLY A 25 6.60 -5.94 7.21
C GLY A 25 6.41 -7.05 6.17
N PHE A 26 5.58 -8.05 6.50
CA PHE A 26 5.38 -9.27 5.70
C PHE A 26 6.64 -10.10 5.47
N GLN A 27 7.63 -10.03 6.39
CA GLN A 27 8.89 -10.76 6.27
C GLN A 27 8.67 -12.28 6.19
N ARG A 28 7.60 -12.79 6.80
CA ARG A 28 7.18 -14.20 6.73
C ARG A 28 5.66 -14.31 6.58
N PRO A 29 5.15 -15.38 5.93
CA PRO A 29 3.71 -15.66 5.91
C PRO A 29 3.13 -15.66 7.33
N GLY A 30 2.00 -14.97 7.52
CA GLY A 30 1.34 -14.88 8.82
C GLY A 30 1.84 -13.74 9.73
N LEU A 31 3.01 -13.15 9.46
CA LEU A 31 3.45 -11.95 10.19
C LEU A 31 2.69 -10.71 9.72
N PRO A 32 2.39 -9.78 10.65
CA PRO A 32 1.71 -8.55 10.30
C PRO A 32 2.59 -7.69 9.40
N GLY A 33 1.93 -6.98 8.49
CA GLY A 33 2.51 -5.95 7.68
C GLY A 33 1.49 -4.86 7.41
N VAL A 34 1.98 -3.77 6.82
CA VAL A 34 1.21 -2.59 6.51
C VAL A 34 1.56 -2.09 5.13
N ILE A 35 0.54 -1.63 4.41
CA ILE A 35 0.69 -1.00 3.11
C ILE A 35 0.06 0.39 3.20
N TYR A 36 0.87 1.37 2.85
CA TYR A 36 0.43 2.75 2.65
C TYR A 36 0.30 2.99 1.15
N ALA A 37 -0.91 3.20 0.65
CA ALA A 37 -1.14 3.47 -0.76
C ALA A 37 -1.57 4.92 -0.95
N CYS A 38 -0.96 5.58 -1.93
CA CYS A 38 -1.09 7.01 -2.15
C CYS A 38 -1.26 7.31 -3.64
N LEU A 39 -2.29 8.08 -4.00
CA LEU A 39 -2.53 8.57 -5.35
C LEU A 39 -3.06 10.02 -5.28
N GLY A 40 -2.28 10.95 -5.83
CA GLY A 40 -2.58 12.39 -5.73
C GLY A 40 -2.65 12.85 -4.26
N ARG A 41 -3.82 13.37 -3.85
CA ARG A 41 -4.08 13.81 -2.47
C ARG A 41 -4.69 12.71 -1.59
N HIS A 42 -4.94 11.52 -2.13
CA HIS A 42 -5.59 10.43 -1.42
C HIS A 42 -4.54 9.47 -0.88
N THR A 43 -4.55 9.28 0.45
CA THR A 43 -3.68 8.33 1.13
C THR A 43 -4.54 7.39 1.97
N ILE A 44 -4.21 6.11 1.95
CA ILE A 44 -4.81 5.12 2.83
C ILE A 44 -3.74 4.27 3.51
N ARG A 45 -4.13 3.65 4.62
CA ARG A 45 -3.35 2.65 5.33
C ARG A 45 -4.18 1.37 5.44
N VAL A 46 -3.57 0.23 5.11
CA VAL A 46 -4.17 -1.10 5.28
C VAL A 46 -3.16 -2.02 5.94
N THR A 47 -3.61 -2.75 6.95
CA THR A 47 -2.82 -3.76 7.66
C THR A 47 -3.35 -5.15 7.33
N GLY A 48 -2.47 -6.15 7.42
CA GLY A 48 -2.84 -7.55 7.24
C GLY A 48 -1.65 -8.47 7.45
N THR A 49 -1.86 -9.78 7.33
CA THR A 49 -0.82 -10.81 7.51
C THR A 49 -0.40 -11.46 6.18
N ASN A 50 -1.13 -11.16 5.10
CA ASN A 50 -0.83 -11.62 3.75
C ASN A 50 -0.57 -10.41 2.84
N LYS A 51 0.65 -10.29 2.32
CA LYS A 51 1.09 -9.15 1.50
C LYS A 51 0.21 -8.93 0.28
N ARG A 52 -0.07 -10.00 -0.48
CA ARG A 52 -0.81 -9.94 -1.74
C ARG A 52 -2.25 -9.51 -1.53
N GLU A 53 -2.92 -10.12 -0.55
CA GLU A 53 -4.30 -9.74 -0.19
C GLU A 53 -4.35 -8.31 0.35
N THR A 54 -3.40 -7.93 1.21
CA THR A 54 -3.36 -6.58 1.78
C THR A 54 -3.14 -5.53 0.69
N LEU A 55 -2.29 -5.81 -0.31
CA LEU A 55 -2.04 -4.91 -1.43
C LEU A 55 -3.29 -4.74 -2.29
N ARG A 56 -3.97 -5.84 -2.63
CA ARG A 56 -5.24 -5.82 -3.35
C ARG A 56 -6.30 -4.99 -2.62
N ARG A 57 -6.49 -5.25 -1.33
CA ARG A 57 -7.42 -4.48 -0.48
C ARG A 57 -7.06 -3.01 -0.41
N SER A 58 -5.76 -2.68 -0.40
CA SER A 58 -5.30 -1.30 -0.45
C SER A 58 -5.73 -0.60 -1.73
N ILE A 59 -5.49 -1.22 -2.90
CA ILE A 59 -5.88 -0.63 -4.18
C ILE A 59 -7.41 -0.45 -4.26
N ILE A 60 -8.18 -1.46 -3.88
CA ILE A 60 -9.67 -1.39 -3.87
C ILE A 60 -10.17 -0.27 -2.95
N LYS A 61 -9.63 -0.19 -1.73
CA LYS A 61 -10.02 0.83 -0.76
C LYS A 61 -9.65 2.24 -1.24
N LEU A 62 -8.48 2.40 -1.85
CA LEU A 62 -8.04 3.67 -2.41
C LEU A 62 -8.96 4.09 -3.56
N ASN A 63 -9.31 3.16 -4.45
CA ASN A 63 -10.25 3.41 -5.54
C ASN A 63 -11.63 3.86 -5.03
N HIS A 64 -12.16 3.22 -3.98
CA HIS A 64 -13.41 3.66 -3.36
C HIS A 64 -13.31 5.06 -2.74
N VAL A 65 -12.17 5.42 -2.16
CA VAL A 65 -11.95 6.77 -1.60
C VAL A 65 -11.90 7.82 -2.72
N ILE A 66 -11.34 7.47 -3.88
CA ILE A 66 -11.27 8.36 -5.05
C ILE A 66 -12.66 8.52 -5.69
N ALA A 67 -13.38 7.42 -5.89
CA ALA A 67 -14.68 7.40 -6.58
C ALA A 67 -15.85 8.00 -5.77
N LYS A 68 -15.67 8.24 -4.46
CA LYS A 68 -16.68 8.90 -3.62
C LYS A 68 -16.62 10.43 -3.66
N LYS A 69 -15.73 11.01 -4.46
CA LYS A 69 -15.72 12.44 -4.80
C LYS A 69 -16.26 12.64 -6.21
#